data_AF-A0A415FPW7-F1
#
_entry.id   AF-A0A415FPW7-F1
#
_cell.length_a   1.000
_cell.length_b   1.000
_cell.length_c   1.000
_cell.angle_alpha   90.00
_cell.angle_beta   90.00
_cell.angle_gamma   90.00
#
_symmetry.space_group_name_H-M   'P 1'
#
loop_
_entity.id
_entity.type
_entity.pdbx_description
1 polymer ?
#
loop_
_entity_poly.entity_id
_entity_poly.type
_entity_poly.pdbx_seq_one_letter_code
_entity_poly.pdbx_strand_id
1 'polypeptide(L)'
;MQQCFMFIDTGNGTGWTPVNDSTKDVAALDSFTIDWGSDGIDEQPEPAVMSFTLRDRTGRLAGQALTLAGMKVVVQFSNQPRWMDLTPAMGCWRDLRIPIDSLHKMYSPDSPDSPDSPSETMFAGSVSTGGSIEPASDGGWLLKLSATSRMAIWKRLQSQGPTDTAAKWNGAHWIGTPSARLKEMNRRASAQGAPEAQLDGLALPSSVAPYTPSDHPSQLDLLHRLTVGPRLPQWHEVYDGAASTIRPLFLADPIAVHLSTDGRLNVLTDGETRYALSAADIEASTDLSITEPLTQVVINAKRVKSDNGKLSFDDVEITMGDQDRLPPQLTVMQKSLTVDSDMLAVDDSGGVWNSGGTSNVSATDRANIAQWLESHDLRMVPETVTFNSTRIDPARRPWLYKASPSGPFIIVKAKSSALTGSDGRPSFTGPITTIGGTLSYRWRSGKPTLTQEATLAALRPLLTERITWADLPTLSWQQLDLHICDLSMIQIIDTSSPTAEKEGTQ
;
A
#
# COMPACT_ATOMS: atom_id res chain seq x y z
N MET A 1 -0.69 21.81 14.41
CA MET A 1 -0.41 20.46 13.89
C MET A 1 -1.72 19.74 13.80
N GLN A 2 -1.98 19.03 12.72
CA GLN A 2 -3.28 18.40 12.48
C GLN A 2 -3.56 17.28 13.48
N GLN A 3 -4.82 17.20 13.87
CA GLN A 3 -5.34 16.18 14.76
C GLN A 3 -5.79 14.98 13.92
N CYS A 4 -5.50 13.76 14.40
CA CYS A 4 -6.15 12.56 13.89
C CYS A 4 -7.56 12.50 14.47
N PHE A 5 -8.53 12.21 13.61
CA PHE A 5 -9.93 12.03 13.96
C PHE A 5 -10.30 10.57 13.82
N MET A 6 -10.72 9.97 14.94
CA MET A 6 -11.32 8.65 14.92
C MET A 6 -12.85 8.75 14.99
N PHE A 7 -13.51 7.94 14.18
CA PHE A 7 -14.95 7.75 14.15
C PHE A 7 -15.27 6.28 14.44
N ILE A 8 -16.34 6.06 15.20
CA ILE A 8 -16.85 4.73 15.50
C ILE A 8 -18.31 4.60 15.08
N ASP A 9 -18.68 3.42 14.59
CA ASP A 9 -20.07 3.04 14.37
C ASP A 9 -20.35 1.76 15.17
N THR A 10 -21.17 1.91 16.22
CA THR A 10 -21.56 0.83 17.14
C THR A 10 -22.72 -0.02 16.62
N GLY A 11 -23.28 0.27 15.44
CA GLY A 11 -24.38 -0.50 14.86
C GLY A 11 -25.75 -0.28 15.52
N ASN A 12 -25.88 0.74 16.38
CA ASN A 12 -27.11 1.10 17.09
C ASN A 12 -28.04 2.05 16.28
N GLY A 13 -27.69 2.34 15.02
CA GLY A 13 -28.46 3.23 14.14
C GLY A 13 -28.16 4.72 14.28
N THR A 14 -27.19 5.14 15.12
CA THR A 14 -26.77 6.55 15.19
C THR A 14 -25.75 6.95 14.12
N GLY A 15 -25.20 5.98 13.39
CA GLY A 15 -24.14 6.19 12.40
C GLY A 15 -22.79 6.52 13.04
N TRP A 16 -21.90 7.11 12.25
CA TRP A 16 -20.56 7.50 12.68
C TRP A 16 -20.59 8.53 13.81
N THR A 17 -19.93 8.21 14.91
CA THR A 17 -19.75 9.07 16.08
C THR A 17 -18.27 9.39 16.25
N PRO A 18 -17.86 10.68 16.34
CA PRO A 18 -16.48 11.03 16.62
C PRO A 18 -16.11 10.63 18.06
N VAL A 19 -14.84 10.27 18.26
CA VAL A 19 -14.28 9.96 19.58
C VAL A 19 -12.97 10.72 19.78
N ASN A 20 -12.99 12.05 19.74
CA ASN A 20 -11.77 12.87 19.76
C ASN A 20 -11.75 13.88 20.90
N ASP A 21 -12.91 14.35 21.35
CA ASP A 21 -13.03 15.31 22.45
C ASP A 21 -13.75 14.68 23.66
N SER A 22 -12.98 14.31 24.68
CA SER A 22 -13.51 13.70 25.92
C SER A 22 -14.45 14.60 26.73
N THR A 23 -14.62 15.87 26.36
CA THR A 23 -15.59 16.79 26.99
C THR A 23 -16.95 16.79 26.30
N LYS A 24 -17.01 16.38 25.03
CA LYS A 24 -18.22 16.43 24.18
C LYS A 24 -18.65 15.06 23.68
N ASP A 25 -17.68 14.19 23.42
CA ASP A 25 -17.89 12.87 22.82
C ASP A 25 -18.04 11.78 23.89
N VAL A 26 -18.55 10.62 23.48
CA VAL A 26 -18.77 9.46 24.37
C VAL A 26 -17.45 8.89 24.92
N ALA A 27 -16.36 9.06 24.17
CA ALA A 27 -15.00 8.71 24.55
C ALA A 27 -14.02 9.56 23.70
N ALA A 28 -12.74 9.57 24.07
CA ALA A 28 -11.69 10.19 23.26
C ALA A 28 -10.56 9.23 22.93
N LEU A 29 -10.06 9.33 21.72
CA LEU A 29 -8.86 8.64 21.24
C LEU A 29 -7.65 9.15 22.04
N ASP A 30 -6.98 8.23 22.73
CA ASP A 30 -5.75 8.50 23.47
C ASP A 30 -4.51 8.23 22.60
N SER A 31 -4.48 7.06 21.95
CA SER A 31 -3.40 6.62 21.07
C SER A 31 -3.83 5.47 20.18
N PHE A 32 -3.13 5.27 19.07
CA PHE A 32 -3.21 4.04 18.28
C PHE A 32 -1.85 3.65 17.69
N THR A 33 -1.74 2.38 17.32
CA THR A 33 -0.69 1.79 16.50
C THR A 33 -1.37 0.92 15.44
N ILE A 34 -0.94 1.03 14.18
CA ILE A 34 -1.44 0.22 13.07
C ILE A 34 -0.25 -0.48 12.43
N ASP A 35 -0.23 -1.80 12.49
CA ASP A 35 0.72 -2.63 11.76
C ASP A 35 0.09 -3.03 10.42
N TRP A 36 0.81 -2.82 9.32
CA TRP A 36 0.27 -3.03 7.98
C TRP A 36 1.34 -3.45 6.96
N GLY A 37 0.89 -4.10 5.89
CA GLY A 37 1.72 -4.42 4.74
C GLY A 37 2.56 -5.68 4.93
N SER A 38 3.77 -5.66 4.38
CA SER A 38 4.74 -6.76 4.44
C SER A 38 6.11 -6.25 4.88
N ASP A 39 6.90 -7.14 5.47
CA ASP A 39 8.29 -6.92 5.85
C ASP A 39 9.28 -7.14 4.69
N GLY A 40 8.81 -7.72 3.57
CA GLY A 40 9.65 -8.12 2.45
C GLY A 40 8.94 -8.08 1.10
N ILE A 41 9.72 -8.20 0.03
CA ILE A 41 9.21 -8.27 -1.35
C ILE A 41 8.79 -9.69 -1.76
N ASP A 42 9.20 -10.69 -0.98
CA ASP A 42 8.95 -12.12 -1.17
C ASP A 42 7.65 -12.60 -0.54
N GLU A 43 7.02 -11.74 0.26
CA GLU A 43 5.76 -12.04 0.93
C GLU A 43 4.63 -11.17 0.40
N GLN A 44 3.40 -11.65 0.60
CA GLN A 44 2.21 -10.83 0.36
C GLN A 44 1.81 -10.16 1.67
N PRO A 45 1.28 -8.93 1.61
CA PRO A 45 0.94 -8.18 2.81
C PRO A 45 -0.19 -8.83 3.61
N GLU A 46 -0.09 -8.70 4.92
CA GLU A 46 -1.14 -9.12 5.85
C GLU A 46 -2.19 -8.01 6.02
N PRO A 47 -3.46 -8.36 6.34
CA PRO A 47 -4.48 -7.36 6.66
C PRO A 47 -4.04 -6.48 7.83
N ALA A 48 -4.19 -5.17 7.69
CA ALA A 48 -3.71 -4.23 8.70
C ALA A 48 -4.45 -4.43 10.04
N VAL A 49 -3.71 -4.29 11.14
CA VAL A 49 -4.23 -4.43 12.51
C VAL A 49 -3.96 -3.16 13.29
N MET A 50 -5.02 -2.53 13.78
CA MET A 50 -4.95 -1.36 14.63
C MET A 50 -5.18 -1.74 16.10
N SER A 51 -4.22 -1.44 16.96
CA SER A 51 -4.38 -1.42 18.40
C SER A 51 -4.60 0.02 18.87
N PHE A 52 -5.68 0.30 19.61
CA PHE A 52 -6.02 1.66 20.02
C PHE A 52 -6.57 1.72 21.43
N THR A 53 -6.43 2.88 22.06
CA THR A 53 -6.97 3.17 23.39
C THR A 53 -7.98 4.30 23.30
N LEU A 54 -9.18 4.05 23.82
CA LEU A 54 -10.20 5.09 24.05
C LEU A 54 -10.29 5.40 25.55
N ARG A 55 -10.41 6.68 25.88
CA ARG A 55 -10.72 7.16 27.24
C ARG A 55 -12.19 7.51 27.34
N ASP A 56 -12.92 6.76 28.15
CA ASP A 56 -14.34 6.99 28.45
C ASP A 56 -14.47 7.52 29.89
N ARG A 57 -14.72 8.83 30.01
CA ARG A 57 -14.86 9.49 31.32
C ARG A 57 -16.09 9.04 32.10
N THR A 58 -17.13 8.60 31.40
CA THR A 58 -18.44 8.32 32.01
C THR A 58 -18.67 6.84 32.27
N GLY A 59 -17.94 5.96 31.57
CA GLY A 59 -18.18 4.53 31.54
C GLY A 59 -19.35 4.11 30.64
N ARG A 60 -19.93 5.04 29.86
CA ARG A 60 -21.08 4.77 28.99
C ARG A 60 -20.72 3.80 27.87
N LEU A 61 -19.54 3.95 27.26
CA LEU A 61 -19.05 3.04 26.23
C LEU A 61 -18.46 1.78 26.85
N ALA A 62 -17.72 1.91 27.96
CA ALA A 62 -17.15 0.78 28.70
C ALA A 62 -18.22 -0.23 29.17
N GLY A 63 -19.38 0.26 29.60
CA GLY A 63 -20.51 -0.57 30.03
C GLY A 63 -21.22 -1.33 28.91
N GLN A 64 -20.92 -1.04 27.64
CA GLN A 64 -21.56 -1.63 26.47
C GLN A 64 -20.63 -2.61 25.74
N ALA A 65 -20.06 -3.58 26.47
CA ALA A 65 -19.08 -4.51 25.90
C ALA A 65 -19.57 -5.28 24.66
N LEU A 66 -20.87 -5.59 24.56
CA LEU A 66 -21.45 -6.27 23.39
C LEU A 66 -21.47 -5.38 22.13
N THR A 67 -21.55 -4.06 22.26
CA THR A 67 -21.55 -3.15 21.11
C THR A 67 -20.13 -2.80 20.65
N LEU A 68 -19.11 -3.09 21.47
CA LEU A 68 -17.71 -2.94 21.10
C LEU A 68 -17.27 -4.03 20.11
N ALA A 69 -17.81 -5.25 20.25
CA ALA A 69 -17.53 -6.33 19.31
C ALA A 69 -18.19 -6.05 17.96
N GLY A 70 -17.40 -6.04 16.88
CA GLY A 70 -17.89 -5.72 15.53
C GLY A 70 -18.13 -4.24 15.27
N MET A 71 -17.81 -3.35 16.23
CA MET A 71 -17.83 -1.90 16.03
C MET A 71 -16.93 -1.54 14.86
N LYS A 72 -17.45 -0.75 13.90
CA LYS A 72 -16.63 -0.25 12.80
C LYS A 72 -15.85 0.95 13.27
N VAL A 73 -14.64 1.10 12.72
CA VAL A 73 -13.75 2.21 13.04
C VAL A 73 -13.18 2.79 11.75
N VAL A 74 -13.07 4.11 11.71
CA VAL A 74 -12.35 4.85 10.66
C VAL A 74 -11.45 5.87 11.35
N VAL A 75 -10.20 5.94 10.91
CA VAL A 75 -9.24 6.95 11.37
C VAL A 75 -8.84 7.80 10.17
N GLN A 76 -8.98 9.11 10.33
CA GLN A 76 -8.65 10.10 9.31
C GLN A 76 -7.74 11.17 9.90
N PHE A 77 -7.03 11.88 9.05
CA PHE A 77 -6.54 13.20 9.38
C PHE A 77 -7.16 14.21 8.42
N SER A 78 -7.46 15.39 8.94
CA SER A 78 -8.05 16.43 8.12
C SER A 78 -7.01 17.05 7.21
N ASN A 79 -7.45 17.65 6.11
CA ASN A 79 -6.67 18.70 5.45
C ASN A 79 -6.50 19.93 6.36
N GLN A 80 -5.66 20.89 5.95
CA GLN A 80 -5.49 22.11 6.74
C GLN A 80 -6.84 22.84 6.72
N PRO A 81 -7.46 23.11 7.88
CA PRO A 81 -8.78 23.72 7.92
C PRO A 81 -8.72 25.10 7.25
N ARG A 82 -9.55 25.28 6.23
CA ARG A 82 -9.70 26.56 5.51
C ARG A 82 -10.82 27.37 6.15
N TRP A 83 -10.88 28.64 5.78
CA TRP A 83 -11.93 29.54 6.25
C TRP A 83 -13.35 29.01 5.94
N MET A 84 -13.53 28.38 4.78
CA MET A 84 -14.81 27.82 4.34
C MET A 84 -15.22 26.56 5.12
N ASP A 85 -14.27 25.90 5.78
CA ASP A 85 -14.50 24.67 6.53
C ASP A 85 -15.05 24.94 7.95
N LEU A 86 -15.18 26.22 8.34
CA LEU A 86 -15.82 26.65 9.58
C LEU A 86 -17.34 26.64 9.41
N THR A 87 -18.02 25.81 10.20
CA THR A 87 -19.47 25.60 10.04
C THR A 87 -20.30 26.65 10.78
N PRO A 88 -21.54 26.94 10.33
CA PRO A 88 -22.48 27.79 11.08
C PRO A 88 -22.79 27.30 12.50
N ALA A 89 -22.57 26.00 12.77
CA ALA A 89 -22.73 25.39 14.10
C ALA A 89 -21.75 25.95 15.14
N MET A 90 -20.66 26.60 14.69
CA MET A 90 -19.74 27.32 15.56
C MET A 90 -20.34 28.65 16.08
N GLY A 91 -21.51 29.06 15.58
CA GLY A 91 -22.20 30.28 15.96
C GLY A 91 -21.74 31.51 15.18
N CYS A 92 -22.40 32.64 15.44
CA CYS A 92 -22.05 33.91 14.81
C CYS A 92 -20.67 34.38 15.30
N TRP A 93 -19.89 34.99 14.39
CA TRP A 93 -18.54 35.49 14.69
C TRP A 93 -18.45 36.38 15.93
N ARG A 94 -19.48 37.22 16.16
CA ARG A 94 -19.56 38.12 17.31
C ARG A 94 -19.60 37.40 18.66
N ASP A 95 -20.04 36.14 18.66
CA ASP A 95 -20.29 35.34 19.86
C ASP A 95 -19.17 34.31 20.12
N LEU A 96 -18.32 34.05 19.13
CA LEU A 96 -17.12 33.24 19.30
C LEU A 96 -16.13 33.95 20.24
N ARG A 97 -15.78 33.30 21.35
CA ARG A 97 -14.79 33.77 22.35
C ARG A 97 -13.48 32.96 22.31
N ILE A 98 -13.29 32.21 21.23
CA ILE A 98 -12.17 31.28 21.07
C ILE A 98 -10.99 32.06 20.49
N PRO A 99 -9.79 31.96 21.09
CA PRO A 99 -8.58 32.54 20.51
C PRO A 99 -8.35 32.04 19.07
N ILE A 100 -7.95 32.95 18.16
CA ILE A 100 -7.72 32.62 16.74
C ILE A 100 -6.67 31.50 16.58
N ASP A 101 -5.64 31.51 17.42
CA ASP A 101 -4.59 30.47 17.42
C ASP A 101 -5.12 29.07 17.78
N SER A 102 -6.31 28.99 18.37
CA SER A 102 -6.98 27.77 18.82
C SER A 102 -8.21 27.43 17.98
N LEU A 103 -8.54 28.25 16.99
CA LEU A 103 -9.70 28.06 16.11
C LEU A 103 -9.64 26.73 15.35
N HIS A 104 -8.44 26.31 14.93
CA HIS A 104 -8.22 25.03 14.25
C HIS A 104 -8.61 23.80 15.09
N LYS A 105 -8.68 23.92 16.42
CA LYS A 105 -9.09 22.84 17.34
C LYS A 105 -10.61 22.65 17.38
N MET A 106 -11.36 23.60 16.82
CA MET A 106 -12.82 23.55 16.77
C MET A 106 -13.33 22.90 15.49
N TYR A 107 -12.46 22.75 14.49
CA TYR A 107 -12.77 22.02 13.29
C TYR A 107 -12.88 20.52 13.62
N SER A 108 -13.97 19.92 13.16
CA SER A 108 -14.13 18.47 13.04
C SER A 108 -14.44 18.19 11.58
N PRO A 109 -13.80 17.18 10.98
CA PRO A 109 -14.16 16.77 9.63
C PRO A 109 -15.59 16.23 9.61
N ASP A 110 -16.18 16.28 8.42
CA ASP A 110 -17.48 15.67 8.15
C ASP A 110 -17.44 14.16 8.38
N SER A 111 -18.62 13.54 8.43
CA SER A 111 -18.76 12.09 8.50
C SER A 111 -17.86 11.39 7.48
N PRO A 112 -17.22 10.25 7.82
CA PRO A 112 -16.41 9.47 6.89
C PRO A 112 -17.12 9.02 5.61
N ASP A 113 -18.46 8.96 5.63
CA ASP A 113 -19.28 8.62 4.46
C ASP A 113 -19.54 9.83 3.53
N SER A 114 -19.12 11.03 3.93
CA SER A 114 -19.33 12.24 3.13
C SER A 114 -18.42 12.21 1.89
N PRO A 115 -18.99 12.26 0.66
CA PRO A 115 -18.19 12.23 -0.56
C PRO A 115 -17.34 13.50 -0.74
N ASP A 116 -17.69 14.58 -0.05
CA ASP A 116 -17.01 15.88 -0.13
C ASP A 116 -15.99 16.07 1.02
N SER A 117 -15.78 15.06 1.87
CA SER A 117 -14.86 15.19 3.00
C SER A 117 -13.44 15.39 2.49
N PRO A 118 -12.77 16.51 2.84
CA PRO A 118 -11.38 16.76 2.46
C PRO A 118 -10.41 15.99 3.38
N SER A 119 -10.84 14.91 4.04
CA SER A 119 -10.04 14.18 5.01
C SER A 119 -9.45 12.93 4.39
N GLU A 120 -8.21 12.63 4.76
CA GLU A 120 -7.50 11.46 4.27
C GLU A 120 -7.65 10.31 5.25
N THR A 121 -8.07 9.16 4.73
CA THR A 121 -8.31 7.97 5.56
C THR A 121 -7.02 7.19 5.71
N MET A 122 -6.60 7.00 6.97
CA MET A 122 -5.40 6.26 7.33
C MET A 122 -5.68 4.76 7.45
N PHE A 123 -6.86 4.43 7.99
CA PHE A 123 -7.29 3.07 8.29
C PHE A 123 -8.81 3.01 8.41
N ALA A 124 -9.39 1.92 7.90
CA ALA A 124 -10.78 1.55 8.12
C ALA A 124 -10.89 0.05 8.42
N GLY A 125 -11.68 -0.31 9.43
CA GLY A 125 -11.76 -1.69 9.89
C GLY A 125 -12.91 -1.94 10.88
N SER A 126 -12.87 -3.12 11.47
CA SER A 126 -13.84 -3.54 12.48
C SER A 126 -13.14 -4.11 13.71
N VAL A 127 -13.65 -3.77 14.90
CA VAL A 127 -13.14 -4.27 16.17
C VAL A 127 -13.37 -5.77 16.27
N SER A 128 -12.27 -6.49 16.49
CA SER A 128 -12.28 -7.93 16.71
C SER A 128 -12.87 -8.27 18.09
N THR A 129 -13.30 -9.51 18.29
CA THR A 129 -13.79 -9.97 19.59
C THR A 129 -12.63 -10.00 20.60
N GLY A 130 -12.48 -8.96 21.41
CA GLY A 130 -11.44 -8.89 22.44
C GLY A 130 -11.08 -7.44 22.81
N GLY A 131 -10.58 -7.25 24.03
CA GLY A 131 -10.16 -5.96 24.57
C GLY A 131 -10.05 -5.99 26.08
N SER A 132 -9.44 -4.97 26.68
CA SER A 132 -9.42 -4.79 28.14
C SER A 132 -9.99 -3.44 28.53
N ILE A 133 -10.61 -3.41 29.71
CA ILE A 133 -11.17 -2.20 30.32
C ILE A 133 -10.48 -2.01 31.67
N GLU A 134 -9.83 -0.87 31.86
CA GLU A 134 -9.08 -0.54 33.08
C GLU A 134 -9.57 0.78 33.67
N PRO A 135 -9.67 0.92 34.99
CA PRO A 135 -10.00 2.20 35.61
C PRO A 135 -8.87 3.21 35.37
N ALA A 136 -9.24 4.42 34.96
CA ALA A 136 -8.29 5.52 34.74
C ALA A 136 -7.98 6.24 36.07
N SER A 137 -6.73 6.69 36.27
CA SER A 137 -6.30 7.34 37.52
C SER A 137 -6.99 8.68 37.79
N ASP A 138 -7.49 9.35 36.75
CA ASP A 138 -8.22 10.62 36.79
C ASP A 138 -9.75 10.43 36.90
N GLY A 139 -10.22 9.20 37.07
CA GLY A 139 -11.64 8.84 37.02
C GLY A 139 -12.10 8.47 35.61
N GLY A 140 -13.01 7.49 35.52
CA GLY A 140 -13.45 6.92 34.23
C GLY A 140 -12.69 5.64 33.86
N TRP A 141 -12.63 5.33 32.56
CA TRP A 141 -12.18 4.04 32.03
C TRP A 141 -11.30 4.19 30.79
N LEU A 142 -10.31 3.31 30.65
CA LEU A 142 -9.51 3.12 29.44
C LEU A 142 -9.93 1.82 28.77
N LEU A 143 -10.35 1.91 27.52
CA LEU A 143 -10.71 0.77 26.67
C LEU A 143 -9.55 0.52 25.71
N LYS A 144 -8.87 -0.61 25.87
CA LYS A 144 -7.84 -1.08 24.93
C LYS A 144 -8.48 -2.07 23.97
N LEU A 145 -8.54 -1.71 22.70
CA LEU A 145 -9.27 -2.42 21.66
C LEU A 145 -8.37 -2.70 20.47
N SER A 146 -8.73 -3.71 19.68
CA SER A 146 -8.04 -4.05 18.43
C SER A 146 -9.04 -4.17 17.28
N ALA A 147 -8.77 -3.47 16.19
CA ALA A 147 -9.53 -3.54 14.95
C ALA A 147 -8.67 -4.11 13.82
N THR A 148 -9.29 -4.89 12.94
CA THR A 148 -8.64 -5.43 11.75
C THR A 148 -9.24 -4.79 10.51
N SER A 149 -8.41 -4.56 9.50
CA SER A 149 -8.83 -4.03 8.21
C SER A 149 -9.80 -4.97 7.49
N ARG A 150 -10.53 -4.47 6.50
CA ARG A 150 -11.59 -5.24 5.83
C ARG A 150 -11.04 -6.30 4.89
N MET A 151 -9.78 -6.16 4.45
CA MET A 151 -9.04 -7.21 3.75
C MET A 151 -8.97 -8.53 4.53
N ALA A 152 -9.08 -8.51 5.86
CA ALA A 152 -9.14 -9.74 6.65
C ALA A 152 -10.35 -10.63 6.32
N ILE A 153 -11.41 -10.06 5.75
CA ILE A 153 -12.56 -10.85 5.28
C ILE A 153 -12.15 -11.73 4.10
N TRP A 154 -11.30 -11.25 3.17
CA TRP A 154 -10.76 -12.08 2.08
C TRP A 154 -9.93 -13.26 2.59
N LYS A 155 -9.14 -13.04 3.65
CA LYS A 155 -8.36 -14.10 4.30
C LYS A 155 -9.24 -15.13 5.02
N ARG A 156 -10.42 -14.72 5.51
CA ARG A 156 -11.39 -15.62 6.17
C ARG A 156 -12.33 -16.33 5.19
N LEU A 157 -12.55 -15.77 4.01
CA LEU A 157 -13.41 -16.37 3.01
C LEU A 157 -12.69 -17.56 2.37
N GLN A 158 -13.06 -18.75 2.82
CA GLN A 158 -12.42 -20.01 2.45
C GLN A 158 -13.52 -21.04 2.20
N SER A 159 -13.92 -21.21 0.94
CA SER A 159 -15.04 -22.09 0.58
C SER A 159 -14.97 -22.58 -0.86
N GLN A 160 -15.78 -23.60 -1.15
CA GLN A 160 -15.85 -24.20 -2.48
C GLN A 160 -16.18 -23.13 -3.54
N GLY A 161 -15.42 -23.15 -4.63
CA GLY A 161 -15.59 -22.26 -5.78
C GLY A 161 -16.69 -22.75 -6.75
N PRO A 162 -16.87 -22.06 -7.89
CA PRO A 162 -17.68 -22.57 -9.00
C PRO A 162 -17.25 -23.97 -9.45
N THR A 163 -18.21 -24.82 -9.82
CA THR A 163 -17.99 -26.20 -10.25
C THR A 163 -18.57 -26.46 -11.63
N ASP A 164 -18.14 -27.55 -12.26
CA ASP A 164 -18.65 -28.05 -13.54
C ASP A 164 -18.74 -29.59 -13.44
N THR A 165 -19.84 -30.15 -13.91
CA THR A 165 -20.16 -31.57 -13.81
C THR A 165 -19.49 -32.44 -14.88
N ALA A 166 -18.78 -31.84 -15.84
CA ALA A 166 -18.06 -32.59 -16.86
C ALA A 166 -17.03 -33.55 -16.23
N ALA A 167 -17.01 -34.80 -16.72
CA ALA A 167 -16.21 -35.89 -16.15
C ALA A 167 -14.71 -35.55 -16.01
N LYS A 168 -14.19 -34.71 -16.92
CA LYS A 168 -12.79 -34.27 -16.93
C LYS A 168 -12.37 -33.53 -15.65
N TRP A 169 -13.31 -32.94 -14.91
CA TRP A 169 -13.04 -32.14 -13.71
C TRP A 169 -13.04 -32.95 -12.41
N ASN A 170 -13.67 -34.12 -12.38
CA ASN A 170 -13.71 -35.02 -11.21
C ASN A 170 -13.95 -34.29 -9.86
N GLY A 171 -15.00 -33.47 -9.78
CA GLY A 171 -15.37 -32.75 -8.56
C GLY A 171 -14.51 -31.53 -8.21
N ALA A 172 -13.55 -31.16 -9.06
CA ALA A 172 -12.78 -29.94 -8.89
C ALA A 172 -13.68 -28.70 -8.82
N HIS A 173 -13.17 -27.64 -8.20
CA HIS A 173 -13.86 -26.37 -8.06
C HIS A 173 -12.96 -25.20 -8.45
N TRP A 174 -13.54 -24.00 -8.40
CA TRP A 174 -13.01 -22.82 -9.06
C TRP A 174 -12.87 -23.03 -10.57
N ILE A 175 -13.79 -23.76 -11.21
CA ILE A 175 -13.73 -23.98 -12.65
C ILE A 175 -14.24 -22.73 -13.38
N GLY A 176 -13.54 -22.30 -14.43
CA GLY A 176 -13.91 -21.13 -15.24
C GLY A 176 -12.70 -20.31 -15.68
N THR A 177 -12.98 -19.23 -16.40
CA THR A 177 -11.94 -18.29 -16.84
C THR A 177 -11.39 -17.47 -15.65
N PRO A 178 -10.14 -16.98 -15.73
CA PRO A 178 -9.57 -16.09 -14.72
C PRO A 178 -10.46 -14.90 -14.34
N SER A 179 -11.06 -14.24 -15.35
CA SER A 179 -11.97 -13.11 -15.12
C SER A 179 -13.25 -13.53 -14.40
N ALA A 180 -13.81 -14.70 -14.72
CA ALA A 180 -14.99 -15.22 -14.02
C ALA A 180 -14.67 -15.57 -12.56
N ARG A 181 -13.48 -16.11 -12.27
CA ARG A 181 -13.03 -16.35 -10.88
C ARG A 181 -12.92 -15.05 -10.09
N LEU A 182 -12.25 -14.03 -10.64
CA LEU A 182 -12.15 -12.73 -9.98
C LEU A 182 -13.51 -12.09 -9.72
N LYS A 183 -14.43 -12.15 -10.70
CA LYS A 183 -15.79 -11.67 -10.54
C LYS A 183 -16.55 -12.40 -9.43
N GLU A 184 -16.40 -13.71 -9.35
CA GLU A 184 -16.99 -14.49 -8.25
C GLU A 184 -16.35 -14.15 -6.91
N MET A 185 -15.03 -13.92 -6.88
CA MET A 185 -14.35 -13.50 -5.65
C MET A 185 -14.88 -12.16 -5.13
N ASN A 186 -14.94 -11.15 -6.01
CA ASN A 186 -15.51 -9.83 -5.68
C ASN A 186 -16.99 -9.92 -5.29
N ARG A 187 -17.79 -10.77 -5.95
CA ARG A 187 -19.20 -10.98 -5.56
C ARG A 187 -19.33 -11.49 -4.12
N ARG A 188 -18.49 -12.45 -3.73
CA ARG A 188 -18.48 -13.01 -2.36
C ARG A 188 -17.99 -11.99 -1.34
N ALA A 189 -16.95 -11.24 -1.67
CA ALA A 189 -16.42 -10.16 -0.83
C ALA A 189 -17.47 -9.08 -0.58
N SER A 190 -18.08 -8.57 -1.66
CA SER A 190 -19.14 -7.56 -1.62
C SER A 190 -20.36 -8.01 -0.79
N ALA A 191 -20.76 -9.27 -0.91
CA ALA A 191 -21.84 -9.86 -0.10
C ALA A 191 -21.55 -9.89 1.41
N GLN A 192 -20.29 -9.79 1.82
CA GLN A 192 -19.84 -9.72 3.22
C GLN A 192 -19.40 -8.31 3.64
N GLY A 193 -19.61 -7.29 2.79
CA GLY A 193 -19.18 -5.92 3.05
C GLY A 193 -17.65 -5.73 3.05
N ALA A 194 -16.91 -6.61 2.36
CA ALA A 194 -15.47 -6.50 2.16
C ALA A 194 -15.13 -5.69 0.89
N PRO A 195 -13.93 -5.10 0.80
CA PRO A 195 -13.47 -4.40 -0.40
C PRO A 195 -13.45 -5.33 -1.62
N GLU A 196 -13.66 -4.76 -2.80
CA GLU A 196 -13.45 -5.48 -4.07
C GLU A 196 -12.01 -5.30 -4.56
N ALA A 197 -11.47 -6.34 -5.21
CA ALA A 197 -10.17 -6.29 -5.85
C ALA A 197 -10.26 -5.62 -7.22
N GLN A 198 -9.37 -4.67 -7.48
CA GLN A 198 -9.24 -3.94 -8.74
C GLN A 198 -7.90 -4.25 -9.38
N LEU A 199 -7.89 -4.59 -10.68
CA LEU A 199 -6.66 -5.06 -11.35
C LEU A 199 -5.69 -3.94 -11.72
N ASP A 200 -6.13 -2.69 -11.83
CA ASP A 200 -5.29 -1.54 -12.19
C ASP A 200 -4.37 -1.80 -13.41
N GLY A 201 -4.97 -2.36 -14.46
CA GLY A 201 -4.26 -2.69 -15.70
C GLY A 201 -3.44 -3.98 -15.65
N LEU A 202 -3.51 -4.77 -14.57
CA LEU A 202 -2.94 -6.11 -14.52
C LEU A 202 -3.67 -7.05 -15.47
N ALA A 203 -2.92 -7.63 -16.41
CA ALA A 203 -3.42 -8.66 -17.29
C ALA A 203 -3.59 -9.98 -16.52
N LEU A 204 -4.77 -10.59 -16.64
CA LEU A 204 -4.99 -11.94 -16.13
C LEU A 204 -4.35 -12.98 -17.06
N PRO A 205 -3.93 -14.15 -16.54
CA PRO A 205 -3.44 -15.25 -17.37
C PRO A 205 -4.52 -15.71 -18.37
N SER A 206 -4.09 -16.44 -19.41
CA SER A 206 -5.02 -17.00 -20.41
C SER A 206 -5.93 -18.07 -19.80
N SER A 207 -5.39 -18.86 -18.87
CA SER A 207 -6.15 -19.85 -18.11
C SER A 207 -5.42 -20.28 -16.84
N VAL A 208 -6.14 -20.97 -15.97
CA VAL A 208 -5.69 -21.33 -14.62
C VAL A 208 -6.15 -22.72 -14.19
N ALA A 209 -5.35 -23.39 -13.37
CA ALA A 209 -5.70 -24.68 -12.79
C ALA A 209 -6.83 -24.56 -11.75
N PRO A 210 -7.80 -25.50 -11.73
CA PRO A 210 -8.81 -25.61 -10.69
C PRO A 210 -8.22 -26.26 -9.42
N TYR A 211 -9.01 -26.24 -8.36
CA TYR A 211 -8.65 -26.81 -7.07
C TYR A 211 -9.33 -28.16 -6.84
N THR A 212 -8.63 -29.06 -6.13
CA THR A 212 -9.18 -30.36 -5.77
C THR A 212 -10.27 -30.21 -4.71
N PRO A 213 -11.21 -31.18 -4.57
CA PRO A 213 -12.30 -31.07 -3.58
C PRO A 213 -11.86 -30.87 -2.13
N SER A 214 -10.61 -31.17 -1.79
CA SER A 214 -10.05 -30.98 -0.43
C SER A 214 -9.34 -29.65 -0.25
N ASP A 215 -8.94 -28.97 -1.33
CA ASP A 215 -8.12 -27.77 -1.27
C ASP A 215 -8.97 -26.50 -1.37
N HIS A 216 -9.11 -25.81 -0.24
CA HIS A 216 -9.88 -24.59 -0.14
C HIS A 216 -8.94 -23.46 0.28
N PRO A 217 -8.15 -22.86 -0.62
CA PRO A 217 -7.38 -21.67 -0.27
C PRO A 217 -8.30 -20.50 0.15
N SER A 218 -7.76 -19.55 0.92
CA SER A 218 -8.49 -18.31 1.19
C SER A 218 -8.68 -17.52 -0.12
N GLN A 219 -9.68 -16.62 -0.17
CA GLN A 219 -9.85 -15.75 -1.34
C GLN A 219 -8.66 -14.85 -1.59
N LEU A 220 -7.95 -14.47 -0.53
CA LEU A 220 -6.73 -13.67 -0.66
C LEU A 220 -5.62 -14.47 -1.35
N ASP A 221 -5.40 -15.73 -0.93
CA ASP A 221 -4.43 -16.62 -1.60
C ASP A 221 -4.83 -16.92 -3.04
N LEU A 222 -6.13 -17.09 -3.31
CA LEU A 222 -6.66 -17.25 -4.67
C LEU A 222 -6.38 -16.03 -5.52
N LEU A 223 -6.59 -14.81 -5.00
CA LEU A 223 -6.30 -13.58 -5.71
C LEU A 223 -4.81 -13.49 -6.07
N HIS A 224 -3.93 -13.81 -5.11
CA HIS A 224 -2.49 -13.82 -5.32
C HIS A 224 -2.12 -14.81 -6.43
N ARG A 225 -2.45 -16.10 -6.26
CA ARG A 225 -2.10 -17.16 -7.23
C ARG A 225 -2.72 -16.95 -8.61
N LEU A 226 -3.89 -16.34 -8.69
CA LEU A 226 -4.57 -16.00 -9.95
C LEU A 226 -3.81 -14.94 -10.75
N THR A 227 -3.05 -14.07 -10.08
CA THR A 227 -2.54 -12.82 -10.65
C THR A 227 -1.01 -12.69 -10.62
N VAL A 228 -0.33 -13.62 -9.94
CA VAL A 228 1.14 -13.75 -9.96
C VAL A 228 1.64 -13.81 -11.41
N GLY A 229 2.67 -13.02 -11.69
CA GLY A 229 3.24 -12.84 -13.02
C GLY A 229 4.49 -11.95 -12.98
N PRO A 230 5.06 -11.61 -14.15
CA PRO A 230 6.33 -10.90 -14.26
C PRO A 230 6.31 -9.45 -13.76
N ARG A 231 5.14 -8.88 -13.45
CA ARG A 231 5.01 -7.55 -12.83
C ARG A 231 5.15 -7.58 -11.30
N LEU A 232 5.19 -8.77 -10.69
CA LEU A 232 5.33 -9.00 -9.24
C LEU A 232 4.34 -8.17 -8.40
N PRO A 233 3.01 -8.42 -8.54
CA PRO A 233 2.00 -7.67 -7.79
C PRO A 233 1.97 -8.07 -6.30
N GLN A 234 1.97 -7.09 -5.41
CA GLN A 234 1.59 -7.22 -3.99
C GLN A 234 0.21 -6.59 -3.78
N TRP A 235 -0.72 -7.30 -3.15
CA TRP A 235 -2.11 -6.85 -3.03
C TRP A 235 -2.38 -6.13 -1.72
N HIS A 236 -2.58 -4.82 -1.76
CA HIS A 236 -2.81 -4.00 -0.57
C HIS A 236 -4.24 -3.48 -0.50
N GLU A 237 -4.73 -3.26 0.72
CA GLU A 237 -5.94 -2.47 0.93
C GLU A 237 -5.63 -0.98 0.81
N VAL A 238 -6.42 -0.26 0.01
CA VAL A 238 -6.33 1.19 -0.21
C VAL A 238 -7.62 1.83 0.27
N TYR A 239 -7.50 2.85 1.11
CA TYR A 239 -8.61 3.52 1.78
C TYR A 239 -9.06 4.79 1.05
N ASP A 240 -10.38 4.95 0.93
CA ASP A 240 -11.04 6.13 0.38
C ASP A 240 -12.31 6.42 1.20
N GLY A 241 -12.27 7.48 2.01
CA GLY A 241 -13.31 7.76 3.01
C GLY A 241 -13.61 6.55 3.92
N ALA A 242 -14.87 6.24 4.12
CA ALA A 242 -15.30 5.04 4.83
C ALA A 242 -15.20 3.75 4.00
N ALA A 243 -14.83 3.81 2.71
CA ALA A 243 -14.70 2.67 1.82
C ALA A 243 -13.24 2.21 1.68
N SER A 244 -13.04 1.05 1.07
CA SER A 244 -11.72 0.55 0.72
C SER A 244 -11.79 -0.34 -0.52
N THR A 245 -10.65 -0.50 -1.19
CA THR A 245 -10.46 -1.40 -2.34
C THR A 245 -9.18 -2.20 -2.16
N ILE A 246 -9.08 -3.37 -2.78
CA ILE A 246 -7.83 -4.14 -2.83
C ILE A 246 -7.16 -3.87 -4.17
N ARG A 247 -5.93 -3.37 -4.16
CA ARG A 247 -5.19 -2.92 -5.35
C ARG A 247 -3.76 -3.47 -5.39
N PRO A 248 -3.23 -3.80 -6.57
CA PRO A 248 -1.87 -4.31 -6.70
C PRO A 248 -0.85 -3.16 -6.71
N LEU A 249 0.21 -3.32 -5.93
CA LEU A 249 1.48 -2.62 -6.10
C LEU A 249 2.38 -3.47 -7.00
N PHE A 250 2.85 -2.92 -8.11
CA PHE A 250 3.71 -3.64 -9.06
C PHE A 250 5.19 -3.37 -8.77
N LEU A 251 5.89 -4.36 -8.21
CA LEU A 251 7.30 -4.18 -7.82
C LEU A 251 8.26 -4.10 -9.02
N ALA A 252 7.93 -4.74 -10.15
CA ALA A 252 8.80 -4.81 -11.32
C ALA A 252 8.51 -3.75 -12.41
N ASP A 253 7.47 -2.94 -12.23
CA ASP A 253 7.14 -1.87 -13.17
C ASP A 253 8.20 -0.77 -13.15
N PRO A 254 8.56 -0.21 -14.31
CA PRO A 254 9.54 0.86 -14.39
C PRO A 254 8.93 2.20 -13.97
N ILE A 255 9.65 2.97 -13.17
CA ILE A 255 9.25 4.30 -12.71
C ILE A 255 10.09 5.37 -13.41
N ALA A 256 9.45 6.26 -14.14
CA ALA A 256 10.13 7.42 -14.71
C ALA A 256 10.41 8.46 -13.61
N VAL A 257 11.66 8.90 -13.53
CA VAL A 257 12.07 10.05 -12.74
C VAL A 257 12.14 11.27 -13.64
N HIS A 258 11.45 12.31 -13.21
CA HIS A 258 11.31 13.57 -13.92
C HIS A 258 12.20 14.63 -13.27
N LEU A 259 12.71 15.55 -14.09
CA LEU A 259 13.27 16.82 -13.65
C LEU A 259 12.29 17.93 -14.01
N SER A 260 11.75 18.60 -12.99
CA SER A 260 10.93 19.78 -13.18
C SER A 260 11.75 20.97 -13.67
N THR A 261 11.07 21.92 -14.31
CA THR A 261 11.68 23.17 -14.83
C THR A 261 12.32 24.05 -13.75
N ASP A 262 12.03 23.82 -12.47
CA ASP A 262 12.63 24.50 -11.32
C ASP A 262 13.83 23.75 -10.72
N GLY A 263 14.22 22.60 -11.31
CA GLY A 263 15.37 21.80 -10.89
C GLY A 263 15.07 20.70 -9.87
N ARG A 264 13.80 20.42 -9.55
CA ARG A 264 13.43 19.38 -8.59
C ARG A 264 13.16 18.05 -9.26
N LEU A 265 13.67 16.96 -8.66
CA LEU A 265 13.28 15.61 -9.04
C LEU A 265 11.85 15.31 -8.58
N ASN A 266 11.11 14.61 -9.42
CA ASN A 266 9.76 14.16 -9.11
C ASN A 266 9.44 12.83 -9.82
N VAL A 267 8.34 12.20 -9.42
CA VAL A 267 7.73 11.07 -10.11
C VAL A 267 6.24 11.35 -10.32
N LEU A 268 5.67 10.74 -11.35
CA LEU A 268 4.23 10.76 -11.60
C LEU A 268 3.58 9.48 -11.07
N THR A 269 2.52 9.63 -10.28
CA THR A 269 1.81 8.51 -9.67
C THR A 269 0.39 8.92 -9.37
N ASP A 270 -0.57 8.05 -9.71
CA ASP A 270 -2.01 8.30 -9.53
C ASP A 270 -2.49 9.62 -10.17
N GLY A 271 -1.83 10.07 -11.24
CA GLY A 271 -2.12 11.35 -11.89
C GLY A 271 -1.56 12.58 -11.18
N GLU A 272 -0.79 12.41 -10.10
CA GLU A 272 -0.18 13.49 -9.32
C GLU A 272 1.35 13.51 -9.45
N THR A 273 1.91 14.73 -9.40
CA THR A 273 3.35 14.96 -9.30
C THR A 273 3.80 14.86 -7.85
N ARG A 274 4.66 13.89 -7.56
CA ARG A 274 5.32 13.76 -6.25
C ARG A 274 6.76 14.15 -6.33
N TYR A 275 7.06 15.33 -5.79
CA TYR A 275 8.43 15.80 -5.68
C TYR A 275 9.23 15.01 -4.64
N ALA A 276 10.52 14.88 -4.90
CA ALA A 276 11.45 14.20 -4.02
C ALA A 276 11.46 14.80 -2.59
N LEU A 277 11.58 13.93 -1.60
CA LEU A 277 11.73 14.29 -0.19
C LEU A 277 13.20 14.57 0.12
N SER A 278 13.47 15.55 0.96
CA SER A 278 14.81 15.74 1.50
C SER A 278 15.08 14.71 2.59
N ALA A 279 16.26 14.09 2.55
CA ALA A 279 16.70 13.19 3.61
C ALA A 279 16.79 13.88 4.99
N ALA A 280 16.95 15.21 5.04
CA ALA A 280 16.95 15.96 6.31
C ALA A 280 15.59 15.97 7.02
N ASP A 281 14.50 15.82 6.26
CA ASP A 281 13.14 15.80 6.78
C ASP A 281 12.72 14.41 7.27
N ILE A 282 13.50 13.38 6.94
CA ILE A 282 13.22 11.98 7.25
C ILE A 282 14.11 11.53 8.42
N GLU A 283 13.56 10.74 9.32
CA GLU A 283 14.33 10.07 10.38
C GLU A 283 14.76 8.71 9.84
N ALA A 284 16.02 8.58 9.42
CA ALA A 284 16.53 7.32 8.87
C ALA A 284 17.82 6.88 9.58
N SER A 285 18.05 5.57 9.60
CA SER A 285 19.35 5.03 10.02
C SER A 285 20.47 5.56 9.14
N THR A 286 21.65 5.79 9.73
CA THR A 286 22.87 6.05 8.97
C THR A 286 23.45 4.80 8.34
N ASP A 287 23.11 3.64 8.90
CA ASP A 287 23.50 2.34 8.40
C ASP A 287 22.58 1.95 7.24
N LEU A 288 23.19 1.49 6.16
CA LEU A 288 22.50 1.03 4.96
C LEU A 288 22.61 -0.49 4.89
N SER A 289 21.50 -1.14 4.61
CA SER A 289 21.52 -2.57 4.30
C SER A 289 21.83 -2.78 2.83
N ILE A 290 22.66 -3.79 2.57
CA ILE A 290 22.79 -4.38 1.24
C ILE A 290 21.71 -5.47 1.18
N THR A 291 20.84 -5.38 0.19
CA THR A 291 19.81 -6.38 -0.07
C THR A 291 20.45 -7.74 -0.31
N GLU A 292 19.79 -8.81 0.13
CA GLU A 292 20.26 -10.13 -0.20
C GLU A 292 20.09 -10.35 -1.72
N PRO A 293 21.16 -10.67 -2.45
CA PRO A 293 21.14 -10.61 -3.91
C PRO A 293 20.19 -11.64 -4.49
N LEU A 294 19.32 -11.21 -5.41
CA LEU A 294 18.40 -12.06 -6.15
C LEU A 294 18.90 -12.23 -7.58
N THR A 295 19.11 -13.49 -7.97
CA THR A 295 19.67 -13.81 -9.30
C THR A 295 18.60 -14.24 -10.30
N GLN A 296 17.42 -14.61 -9.82
CA GLN A 296 16.30 -15.04 -10.66
C GLN A 296 14.96 -14.92 -9.94
N VAL A 297 13.90 -14.86 -10.74
CA VAL A 297 12.51 -15.05 -10.31
C VAL A 297 12.00 -16.38 -10.86
N VAL A 298 11.37 -17.18 -10.00
CA VAL A 298 10.76 -18.46 -10.35
C VAL A 298 9.26 -18.37 -10.10
N ILE A 299 8.47 -18.56 -11.15
CA ILE A 299 7.02 -18.72 -11.03
C ILE A 299 6.70 -20.22 -11.07
N ASN A 300 6.16 -20.76 -9.98
CA ASN A 300 5.62 -22.12 -9.93
C ASN A 300 4.24 -22.10 -10.59
N ALA A 301 4.22 -22.28 -11.91
CA ALA A 301 3.02 -22.36 -12.72
C ALA A 301 2.50 -23.81 -12.79
N LYS A 302 1.42 -24.02 -13.54
CA LYS A 302 0.77 -25.33 -13.68
C LYS A 302 0.94 -25.91 -15.07
N ARG A 303 1.14 -27.22 -15.12
CA ARG A 303 1.06 -28.07 -16.32
C ARG A 303 -0.20 -28.92 -16.20
N VAL A 304 -1.02 -28.96 -17.25
CA VAL A 304 -2.16 -29.87 -17.31
C VAL A 304 -1.80 -31.14 -18.06
N LYS A 305 -2.23 -32.28 -17.53
CA LYS A 305 -2.15 -33.60 -18.15
C LYS A 305 -3.53 -34.24 -18.19
N SER A 306 -3.68 -35.29 -18.98
CA SER A 306 -4.86 -36.14 -18.89
C SER A 306 -4.49 -37.60 -18.65
N ASP A 307 -5.21 -38.22 -17.72
CA ASP A 307 -5.22 -39.67 -17.51
C ASP A 307 -6.65 -40.18 -17.68
N ASN A 308 -6.88 -41.05 -18.66
CA ASN A 308 -8.19 -41.60 -19.00
C ASN A 308 -9.31 -40.54 -19.18
N GLY A 309 -8.99 -39.39 -19.76
CA GLY A 309 -9.93 -38.29 -20.00
C GLY A 309 -10.22 -37.41 -18.78
N LYS A 310 -9.60 -37.70 -17.63
CA LYS A 310 -9.58 -36.85 -16.43
C LYS A 310 -8.38 -35.93 -16.47
N LEU A 311 -8.55 -34.68 -16.04
CA LEU A 311 -7.45 -33.70 -15.95
C LEU A 311 -6.71 -33.85 -14.61
N SER A 312 -5.39 -33.69 -14.67
CA SER A 312 -4.51 -33.54 -13.50
C SER A 312 -3.56 -32.35 -13.71
N PHE A 313 -3.11 -31.74 -12.62
CA PHE A 313 -2.30 -30.53 -12.66
C PHE A 313 -1.05 -30.76 -11.82
N ASP A 314 0.11 -30.66 -12.45
CA ASP A 314 1.42 -30.73 -11.80
C ASP A 314 2.10 -29.37 -11.87
N ASP A 315 3.08 -29.12 -11.01
CA ASP A 315 3.86 -27.88 -11.04
C ASP A 315 4.87 -27.88 -12.20
N VAL A 316 5.07 -26.69 -12.77
CA VAL A 316 6.13 -26.41 -13.75
C VAL A 316 6.71 -25.04 -13.46
N GLU A 317 8.03 -24.96 -13.42
CA GLU A 317 8.73 -23.72 -13.14
C GLU A 317 8.90 -22.88 -14.41
N ILE A 318 8.65 -21.58 -14.29
CA ILE A 318 9.09 -20.58 -15.26
C ILE A 318 10.16 -19.72 -14.59
N THR A 319 11.41 -19.95 -14.98
CA THR A 319 12.55 -19.18 -14.49
C THR A 319 12.82 -17.97 -15.36
N MET A 320 13.03 -16.81 -14.73
CA MET A 320 13.44 -15.56 -15.35
C MET A 320 14.71 -15.08 -14.64
N GLY A 321 15.86 -15.21 -15.33
CA GLY A 321 17.16 -14.79 -14.80
C GLY A 321 17.51 -13.34 -15.12
N ASP A 322 18.72 -12.96 -14.75
CA ASP A 322 19.29 -11.61 -14.85
C ASP A 322 19.76 -11.20 -16.25
N GLN A 323 19.82 -12.13 -17.22
CA GLN A 323 20.31 -11.89 -18.59
C GLN A 323 21.74 -11.29 -18.63
N ASP A 324 22.66 -11.86 -17.85
CA ASP A 324 24.07 -11.46 -17.77
C ASP A 324 24.28 -10.01 -17.29
N ARG A 325 23.32 -9.47 -16.52
CA ARG A 325 23.41 -8.14 -15.91
C ARG A 325 24.14 -8.16 -14.58
N LEU A 326 24.08 -9.29 -13.86
CA LEU A 326 24.72 -9.43 -12.56
C LEU A 326 26.13 -10.03 -12.70
N PRO A 327 27.06 -9.69 -11.80
CA PRO A 327 28.39 -10.30 -11.78
C PRO A 327 28.33 -11.83 -11.69
N PRO A 328 29.21 -12.57 -12.41
CA PRO A 328 29.23 -14.03 -12.39
C PRO A 328 29.41 -14.64 -10.99
N GLN A 329 29.99 -13.90 -10.04
CA GLN A 329 30.17 -14.38 -8.67
C GLN A 329 28.85 -14.46 -7.89
N LEU A 330 27.87 -13.60 -8.20
CA LEU A 330 26.55 -13.64 -7.54
C LEU A 330 25.73 -14.82 -8.05
N THR A 331 25.82 -15.12 -9.35
CA THR A 331 25.10 -16.24 -9.98
C THR A 331 25.60 -17.62 -9.54
N VAL A 332 26.74 -17.73 -8.84
CA VAL A 332 27.22 -19.00 -8.26
C VAL A 332 26.44 -19.42 -7.02
N MET A 333 25.95 -18.46 -6.22
CA MET A 333 25.21 -18.73 -4.97
C MET A 333 23.68 -18.83 -5.18
N GLN A 334 23.21 -18.69 -6.43
CA GLN A 334 21.82 -18.69 -6.90
C GLN A 334 20.75 -18.57 -5.81
N LYS A 335 20.25 -17.34 -5.62
CA LYS A 335 19.02 -17.10 -4.86
C LYS A 335 17.87 -16.71 -5.78
N SER A 336 16.71 -17.30 -5.51
CA SER A 336 15.47 -17.11 -6.26
C SER A 336 14.41 -16.43 -5.42
N LEU A 337 13.70 -15.46 -6.00
CA LEU A 337 12.36 -15.12 -5.55
C LEU A 337 11.38 -16.12 -6.16
N THR A 338 10.74 -16.94 -5.32
CA THR A 338 9.84 -18.00 -5.78
C THR A 338 8.40 -17.67 -5.43
N VAL A 339 7.50 -17.71 -6.41
CA VAL A 339 6.08 -17.36 -6.24
C VAL A 339 5.17 -18.42 -6.86
N ASP A 340 4.10 -18.77 -6.16
CA ASP A 340 3.13 -19.77 -6.62
C ASP A 340 2.04 -19.14 -7.49
N SER A 341 1.72 -19.78 -8.61
CA SER A 341 0.70 -19.32 -9.54
C SER A 341 -0.23 -20.45 -9.98
N ASP A 342 -1.51 -20.11 -10.14
CA ASP A 342 -2.48 -21.01 -10.76
C ASP A 342 -2.38 -21.00 -12.29
N MET A 343 -1.58 -20.10 -12.87
CA MET A 343 -1.42 -19.92 -14.31
C MET A 343 -1.06 -21.24 -15.00
N LEU A 344 -1.81 -21.59 -16.05
CA LEU A 344 -1.48 -22.74 -16.88
C LEU A 344 -0.43 -22.36 -17.92
N ALA A 345 0.76 -22.96 -17.82
CA ALA A 345 1.89 -22.70 -18.72
C ALA A 345 2.10 -23.79 -19.77
N VAL A 346 1.74 -25.04 -19.46
CA VAL A 346 1.96 -26.20 -20.35
C VAL A 346 0.68 -27.04 -20.44
N ASP A 347 0.34 -27.45 -21.67
CA ASP A 347 -0.77 -28.36 -21.95
C ASP A 347 -0.27 -29.65 -22.59
N ASP A 348 -0.18 -30.70 -21.78
CA ASP A 348 0.14 -32.08 -22.17
C ASP A 348 -1.11 -32.97 -22.09
N SER A 349 -2.31 -32.39 -22.13
CA SER A 349 -3.56 -33.13 -21.96
C SER A 349 -4.04 -33.87 -23.21
N GLY A 350 -3.38 -33.67 -24.36
CA GLY A 350 -3.81 -34.24 -25.64
C GLY A 350 -5.14 -33.67 -26.15
N GLY A 351 -5.49 -32.43 -25.77
CA GLY A 351 -6.72 -31.75 -26.19
C GLY A 351 -7.93 -31.95 -25.27
N VAL A 352 -7.77 -32.67 -24.15
CA VAL A 352 -8.82 -32.76 -23.11
C VAL A 352 -9.00 -31.41 -22.40
N TRP A 353 -7.92 -30.64 -22.27
CA TRP A 353 -7.99 -29.25 -21.89
C TRP A 353 -8.54 -28.40 -23.05
N ASN A 354 -9.68 -27.75 -22.80
CA ASN A 354 -10.34 -26.86 -23.76
C ASN A 354 -10.92 -25.60 -23.09
N SER A 355 -10.35 -25.22 -21.94
CA SER A 355 -10.85 -24.14 -21.09
C SER A 355 -10.00 -22.86 -21.16
N GLY A 356 -9.18 -22.73 -22.20
CA GLY A 356 -8.35 -21.56 -22.51
C GLY A 356 -6.98 -21.96 -23.04
N GLY A 357 -6.20 -20.97 -23.51
CA GLY A 357 -4.81 -21.21 -23.94
C GLY A 357 -3.84 -21.31 -22.76
N THR A 358 -2.60 -21.73 -23.05
CA THR A 358 -1.49 -21.59 -22.11
C THR A 358 -1.01 -20.15 -22.06
N SER A 359 -0.48 -19.75 -20.92
CA SER A 359 0.10 -18.43 -20.69
C SER A 359 1.61 -18.53 -20.79
N ASN A 360 2.24 -17.55 -21.43
CA ASN A 360 3.68 -17.50 -21.60
C ASN A 360 4.22 -16.18 -21.10
N VAL A 361 5.46 -16.20 -20.60
CA VAL A 361 6.21 -14.99 -20.27
C VAL A 361 6.96 -14.53 -21.52
N SER A 362 6.74 -13.29 -21.94
CA SER A 362 7.34 -12.73 -23.16
C SER A 362 8.83 -12.41 -22.99
N ALA A 363 9.53 -12.17 -24.10
CA ALA A 363 10.91 -11.67 -24.05
C ALA A 363 11.01 -10.30 -23.36
N THR A 364 9.99 -9.45 -23.54
CA THR A 364 9.88 -8.15 -22.87
C THR A 364 9.74 -8.31 -21.35
N ASP A 365 8.91 -9.25 -20.89
CA ASP A 365 8.76 -9.56 -19.47
C ASP A 365 10.07 -10.04 -18.85
N ARG A 366 10.79 -10.92 -19.56
CA ARG A 366 12.12 -11.40 -19.14
C ARG A 366 13.14 -10.27 -19.04
N ALA A 367 13.15 -9.35 -20.01
CA ALA A 367 14.03 -8.18 -19.97
C ALA A 367 13.65 -7.21 -18.83
N ASN A 368 12.36 -7.09 -18.52
CA ASN A 368 11.89 -6.27 -17.40
C ASN A 368 12.32 -6.86 -16.05
N ILE A 369 12.15 -8.17 -15.84
CA ILE A 369 12.64 -8.86 -14.64
C ILE A 369 14.15 -8.76 -14.52
N ALA A 370 14.89 -8.96 -15.60
CA ALA A 370 16.35 -8.84 -15.60
C ALA A 370 16.82 -7.45 -15.12
N GLN A 371 16.19 -6.38 -15.60
CA GLN A 371 16.50 -5.02 -15.13
C GLN A 371 16.02 -4.76 -13.70
N TRP A 372 14.94 -5.41 -13.28
CA TRP A 372 14.46 -5.31 -11.90
C TRP A 372 15.44 -6.00 -10.93
N LEU A 373 15.98 -7.17 -11.28
CA LEU A 373 17.03 -7.87 -10.51
C LEU A 373 18.28 -7.00 -10.38
N GLU A 374 18.76 -6.43 -11.50
CA GLU A 374 19.88 -5.47 -11.49
C GLU A 374 19.60 -4.27 -10.58
N SER A 375 18.38 -3.71 -10.63
CA SER A 375 18.01 -2.60 -9.76
C SER A 375 17.89 -3.03 -8.30
N HIS A 376 17.34 -4.20 -8.00
CA HIS A 376 17.21 -4.69 -6.63
C HIS A 376 18.58 -4.89 -5.97
N ASP A 377 19.53 -5.47 -6.71
CA ASP A 377 20.86 -5.84 -6.19
C ASP A 377 21.85 -4.66 -6.13
N LEU A 378 21.63 -3.59 -6.91
CA LEU A 378 22.47 -2.39 -6.87
C LEU A 378 22.05 -1.36 -5.81
N ARG A 379 20.87 -1.54 -5.20
CA ARG A 379 20.22 -0.52 -4.37
C ARG A 379 20.41 -0.80 -2.88
N MET A 380 20.94 0.19 -2.20
CA MET A 380 21.03 0.23 -0.75
C MET A 380 19.82 0.96 -0.19
N VAL A 381 19.21 0.40 0.85
CA VAL A 381 18.10 1.02 1.58
C VAL A 381 18.51 1.26 3.03
N PRO A 382 18.02 2.32 3.70
CA PRO A 382 18.25 2.49 5.12
C PRO A 382 17.57 1.35 5.88
N GLU A 383 18.20 0.85 6.94
CA GLU A 383 17.61 -0.21 7.76
C GLU A 383 16.29 0.22 8.41
N THR A 384 16.19 1.50 8.79
CA THR A 384 14.98 2.09 9.36
C THR A 384 14.70 3.42 8.71
N VAL A 385 13.42 3.67 8.42
CA VAL A 385 12.93 4.95 7.90
C VAL A 385 11.65 5.31 8.63
N THR A 386 11.62 6.49 9.23
CA THR A 386 10.49 7.02 9.97
C THR A 386 10.07 8.37 9.39
N PHE A 387 8.81 8.47 8.96
CA PHE A 387 8.17 9.73 8.63
C PHE A 387 7.53 10.28 9.89
N ASN A 388 7.97 11.46 10.34
CA ASN A 388 7.53 12.06 11.58
C ASN A 388 6.76 13.35 11.30
N SER A 389 5.53 13.47 11.82
CA SER A 389 4.65 14.61 11.58
C SER A 389 5.19 15.94 12.11
N THR A 390 6.21 15.90 12.96
CA THR A 390 6.93 17.10 13.44
C THR A 390 7.89 17.67 12.41
N ARG A 391 8.32 16.87 11.42
CA ARG A 391 9.22 17.26 10.33
C ARG A 391 8.49 17.40 9.00
N ILE A 392 7.58 16.46 8.71
CA ILE A 392 6.81 16.43 7.45
C ILE A 392 5.32 16.56 7.78
N ASP A 393 4.71 17.68 7.39
CA ASP A 393 3.28 17.94 7.65
C ASP A 393 2.39 16.91 6.91
N PRO A 394 1.58 16.11 7.64
CA PRO A 394 0.65 15.16 7.03
C PRO A 394 -0.30 15.80 6.02
N ALA A 395 -0.69 17.06 6.20
CA ALA A 395 -1.53 17.79 5.25
C ALA A 395 -0.91 17.93 3.86
N ARG A 396 0.42 18.09 3.83
CA ARG A 396 1.17 18.36 2.61
C ARG A 396 1.58 17.09 1.90
N ARG A 397 1.75 16.00 2.67
CA ARG A 397 2.20 14.69 2.18
C ARG A 397 1.37 13.57 2.82
N PRO A 398 0.05 13.53 2.55
CA PRO A 398 -0.88 12.60 3.21
C PRO A 398 -0.52 11.13 2.96
N TRP A 399 -0.04 10.84 1.76
CA TRP A 399 0.35 9.50 1.29
C TRP A 399 1.49 8.84 2.10
N LEU A 400 2.21 9.59 2.94
CA LEU A 400 3.23 9.03 3.86
C LEU A 400 2.63 8.45 5.14
N TYR A 401 1.36 8.75 5.44
CA TYR A 401 0.73 8.48 6.74
C TYR A 401 -0.55 7.65 6.60
N LYS A 402 -0.58 6.73 5.63
CA LYS A 402 -1.67 5.79 5.39
C LYS A 402 -1.20 4.37 5.66
N ALA A 403 -2.09 3.50 6.14
CA ALA A 403 -1.82 2.06 6.26
C ALA A 403 -1.95 1.35 4.90
N SER A 404 -1.36 1.95 3.86
CA SER A 404 -1.38 1.50 2.47
C SER A 404 -0.08 1.95 1.79
N PRO A 405 0.36 1.29 0.71
CA PRO A 405 1.55 1.71 -0.03
C PRO A 405 1.47 3.19 -0.38
N SER A 406 2.59 3.88 -0.18
CA SER A 406 2.72 5.26 -0.58
C SER A 406 2.58 5.39 -2.09
N GLY A 407 3.02 4.40 -2.86
CA GLY A 407 3.33 4.53 -4.29
C GLY A 407 4.76 5.07 -4.47
N PRO A 408 5.24 5.21 -5.71
CA PRO A 408 6.62 5.64 -5.95
C PRO A 408 6.87 7.06 -5.42
N PHE A 409 8.06 7.25 -4.84
CA PHE A 409 8.66 8.54 -4.49
C PHE A 409 10.19 8.43 -4.49
N ILE A 410 10.87 9.56 -4.26
CA ILE A 410 12.35 9.64 -4.25
C ILE A 410 12.80 10.35 -2.98
N ILE A 411 13.94 9.93 -2.42
CA ILE A 411 14.68 10.64 -1.38
C ILE A 411 15.97 11.21 -1.98
N VAL A 412 16.24 12.49 -1.74
CA VAL A 412 17.43 13.21 -2.21
C VAL A 412 18.21 13.83 -1.06
N LYS A 413 19.45 14.26 -1.36
CA LYS A 413 20.35 14.96 -0.40
C LYS A 413 20.72 14.11 0.82
N ALA A 414 20.60 12.78 0.72
CA ALA A 414 21.17 11.90 1.73
C ALA A 414 22.69 11.87 1.55
N LYS A 415 23.44 11.69 2.64
CA LYS A 415 24.89 11.46 2.53
C LYS A 415 25.20 10.26 1.64
N SER A 416 24.33 9.25 1.67
CA SER A 416 24.38 8.05 0.84
C SER A 416 24.08 8.31 -0.65
N SER A 417 23.43 9.41 -1.00
CA SER A 417 23.17 9.79 -2.40
C SER A 417 24.46 9.98 -3.20
N ALA A 418 25.59 10.30 -2.55
CA ALA A 418 26.89 10.40 -3.20
C ALA A 418 27.54 9.04 -3.54
N LEU A 419 27.02 7.92 -3.02
CA LEU A 419 27.52 6.59 -3.33
C LEU A 419 27.07 6.19 -4.74
N THR A 420 28.03 5.80 -5.58
CA THR A 420 27.78 5.42 -6.97
C THR A 420 28.06 3.93 -7.15
N GLY A 421 27.10 3.21 -7.75
CA GLY A 421 27.21 1.80 -8.09
C GLY A 421 28.14 1.55 -9.27
N SER A 422 28.37 0.27 -9.56
CA SER A 422 29.19 -0.18 -10.69
C SER A 422 28.63 0.23 -12.06
N ASP A 423 27.33 0.52 -12.14
CA ASP A 423 26.64 1.00 -13.34
C ASP A 423 26.76 2.52 -13.56
N GLY A 424 27.44 3.23 -12.65
CA GLY A 424 27.59 4.68 -12.69
C GLY A 424 26.38 5.46 -12.16
N ARG A 425 25.38 4.79 -11.57
CA ARG A 425 24.19 5.40 -10.97
C ARG A 425 24.26 5.45 -9.45
N PRO A 426 23.44 6.28 -8.77
CA PRO A 426 23.39 6.29 -7.31
C PRO A 426 22.96 4.93 -6.74
N SER A 427 23.73 4.43 -5.79
CA SER A 427 23.36 3.24 -5.01
C SER A 427 22.18 3.50 -4.08
N PHE A 428 21.88 4.77 -3.78
CA PHE A 428 20.82 5.17 -2.85
C PHE A 428 19.70 6.03 -3.45
N THR A 429 19.98 6.99 -4.35
CA THR A 429 18.92 7.87 -4.90
C THR A 429 18.16 7.20 -6.03
N GLY A 430 16.84 7.08 -5.92
CA GLY A 430 16.01 6.46 -6.96
C GLY A 430 14.59 6.14 -6.48
N PRO A 431 13.74 5.64 -7.37
CA PRO A 431 12.37 5.30 -7.05
C PRO A 431 12.28 4.26 -5.94
N ILE A 432 11.49 4.56 -4.91
CA ILE A 432 11.18 3.67 -3.80
C ILE A 432 9.69 3.77 -3.47
N THR A 433 9.15 2.79 -2.74
CA THR A 433 7.79 2.82 -2.20
C THR A 433 7.79 2.21 -0.79
N THR A 434 6.79 2.56 0.00
CA THR A 434 6.48 1.82 1.22
C THR A 434 5.70 0.55 0.86
N ILE A 435 6.05 -0.59 1.48
CA ILE A 435 5.35 -1.87 1.34
C ILE A 435 4.73 -2.34 2.66
N GLY A 436 5.08 -1.70 3.76
CA GLY A 436 4.55 -1.99 5.08
C GLY A 436 5.10 -1.06 6.15
N GLY A 437 4.82 -1.41 7.40
CA GLY A 437 5.36 -0.75 8.56
C GLY A 437 4.32 -0.51 9.66
N THR A 438 4.70 0.37 10.59
CA THR A 438 3.92 0.67 11.79
C THR A 438 3.58 2.16 11.88
N LEU A 439 2.29 2.49 11.81
CA LEU A 439 1.75 3.84 11.94
C LEU A 439 1.32 4.07 13.39
N SER A 440 1.96 5.01 14.08
CA SER A 440 1.70 5.29 15.50
C SER A 440 1.26 6.72 15.72
N TYR A 441 0.18 6.89 16.47
CA TYR A 441 -0.32 8.18 16.91
C TYR A 441 -0.30 8.27 18.43
N ARG A 442 0.20 9.41 18.92
CA ARG A 442 0.22 9.70 20.34
C ARG A 442 -0.08 11.15 20.62
N TRP A 443 -0.92 11.39 21.63
CA TRP A 443 -1.09 12.71 22.22
C TRP A 443 -0.30 12.83 23.53
N ARG A 444 0.76 13.64 23.57
CA ARG A 444 1.53 13.91 24.80
C ARG A 444 1.72 15.41 25.01
N SER A 445 1.46 15.88 26.23
CA SER A 445 1.67 17.28 26.64
C SER A 445 1.04 18.31 25.69
N GLY A 446 -0.14 18.01 25.16
CA GLY A 446 -0.87 18.89 24.24
C GLY A 446 -0.34 18.90 22.80
N LYS A 447 0.58 17.99 22.44
CA LYS A 447 1.11 17.83 21.09
C LYS A 447 0.73 16.46 20.54
N PRO A 448 -0.09 16.39 19.47
CA PRO A 448 -0.21 15.16 18.69
C PRO A 448 1.12 14.89 18.00
N THR A 449 1.49 13.63 17.85
CA THR A 449 2.59 13.20 17.00
C THR A 449 2.16 11.94 16.29
N LEU A 450 2.38 11.93 14.98
CA LEU A 450 2.11 10.81 14.10
C LEU A 450 3.45 10.38 13.49
N THR A 451 3.76 9.11 13.61
CA THR A 451 4.99 8.51 13.08
C THR A 451 4.65 7.29 12.23
N GLN A 452 5.25 7.18 11.06
CA GLN A 452 5.19 5.99 10.21
C GLN A 452 6.60 5.41 10.15
N GLU A 453 6.83 4.30 10.84
CA GLU A 453 8.05 3.49 10.68
C GLU A 453 7.82 2.58 9.48
N ALA A 454 8.46 2.89 8.35
CA ALA A 454 8.13 2.31 7.05
C ALA A 454 9.14 1.24 6.61
N THR A 455 8.61 0.13 6.09
CA THR A 455 9.36 -0.83 5.28
C THR A 455 9.39 -0.34 3.85
N LEU A 456 10.59 -0.16 3.29
CA LEU A 456 10.80 0.35 1.94
C LEU A 456 11.19 -0.77 0.98
N ALA A 457 10.66 -0.68 -0.25
CA ALA A 457 11.13 -1.46 -1.39
C ALA A 457 11.71 -0.53 -2.46
N ALA A 458 12.87 -0.90 -3.00
CA ALA A 458 13.42 -0.26 -4.18
C ALA A 458 12.59 -0.62 -5.41
N LEU A 459 12.25 0.39 -6.21
CA LEU A 459 11.58 0.23 -7.48
C LEU A 459 12.57 0.44 -8.62
N ARG A 460 12.30 -0.22 -9.75
CA ARG A 460 13.14 -0.09 -10.94
C ARG A 460 12.93 1.29 -11.58
N PRO A 461 13.97 2.09 -11.80
CA PRO A 461 13.85 3.29 -12.64
C PRO A 461 13.62 2.90 -14.11
N LEU A 462 12.94 3.76 -14.88
CA LEU A 462 12.85 3.61 -16.32
C LEU A 462 14.26 3.83 -16.92
N LEU A 463 14.80 2.89 -17.69
CA LEU A 463 16.20 2.97 -18.18
C LEU A 463 16.32 3.14 -19.70
N THR A 464 15.30 3.72 -20.34
CA THR A 464 15.18 3.75 -21.80
C THR A 464 15.88 4.94 -22.47
N GLU A 465 16.04 6.06 -21.78
CA GLU A 465 16.62 7.29 -22.36
C GLU A 465 17.79 7.82 -21.52
N ARG A 466 18.88 8.19 -22.20
CA ARG A 466 20.02 8.88 -21.58
C ARG A 466 19.93 10.35 -21.92
N ILE A 467 19.53 11.15 -20.93
CA ILE A 467 19.54 12.60 -21.03
C ILE A 467 20.98 13.08 -21.14
N THR A 468 21.19 14.07 -22.01
CA THR A 468 22.47 14.75 -22.19
C THR A 468 22.45 16.13 -21.56
N TRP A 469 23.64 16.73 -21.39
CA TRP A 469 23.75 18.12 -20.93
C TRP A 469 22.97 19.13 -21.79
N ALA A 470 22.77 18.83 -23.08
CA ALA A 470 22.04 19.71 -23.99
C ALA A 470 20.52 19.69 -23.77
N ASP A 471 20.00 18.66 -23.12
CA ASP A 471 18.57 18.50 -22.87
C ASP A 471 18.13 19.24 -21.59
N LEU A 472 19.06 19.50 -20.67
CA LEU A 472 18.77 20.17 -19.40
C LEU A 472 18.21 21.58 -19.62
N PRO A 473 17.16 21.98 -18.86
CA PRO A 473 16.63 23.34 -18.94
C PRO A 473 17.69 24.35 -18.46
N THR A 474 17.47 25.64 -18.77
CA THR A 474 18.36 26.72 -18.32
C THR A 474 18.25 26.88 -16.80
N LEU A 475 19.01 26.08 -16.06
CA LEU A 475 19.10 26.07 -14.61
C LEU A 475 20.51 26.47 -14.17
N SER A 476 20.60 27.26 -13.12
CA SER A 476 21.87 27.44 -12.42
C SER A 476 22.21 26.18 -11.61
N TRP A 477 23.50 25.92 -11.43
CA TRP A 477 23.98 24.86 -10.54
C TRP A 477 23.44 24.95 -9.11
N GLN A 478 23.11 26.17 -8.66
CA GLN A 478 22.53 26.40 -7.33
C GLN A 478 21.07 25.98 -7.25
N GLN A 479 20.33 26.01 -8.36
CA GLN A 479 18.95 25.52 -8.42
C GLN A 479 18.90 23.99 -8.47
N LEU A 480 19.90 23.39 -9.09
CA LEU A 480 20.09 21.94 -9.16
C LEU A 480 20.79 21.45 -7.89
N ASP A 481 20.10 21.54 -6.75
CA ASP A 481 20.58 21.13 -5.42
C ASP A 481 20.54 19.60 -5.26
N LEU A 482 21.31 18.90 -6.10
CA LEU A 482 21.40 17.45 -6.22
C LEU A 482 22.87 17.01 -6.31
N HIS A 483 23.18 15.76 -5.94
CA HIS A 483 24.49 15.21 -6.25
C HIS A 483 24.60 14.92 -7.76
N ILE A 484 25.81 15.03 -8.33
CA ILE A 484 26.02 14.82 -9.78
C ILE A 484 25.52 13.44 -10.23
N CYS A 485 25.72 12.40 -9.43
CA CYS A 485 25.23 11.07 -9.72
C CYS A 485 23.69 11.00 -9.75
N ASP A 486 22.97 11.82 -8.97
CA ASP A 486 21.50 11.87 -8.99
C ASP A 486 20.96 12.28 -10.37
N LEU A 487 21.75 13.02 -11.17
CA LEU A 487 21.37 13.42 -12.53
C LEU A 487 21.28 12.23 -13.49
N SER A 488 22.03 11.16 -13.23
CA SER A 488 21.94 9.94 -14.02
C SER A 488 20.62 9.19 -13.84
N MET A 489 19.85 9.57 -12.82
CA MET A 489 18.54 9.01 -12.56
C MET A 489 17.44 9.71 -13.34
N ILE A 490 17.68 10.82 -14.04
CA ILE A 490 16.64 11.56 -14.76
C ILE A 490 16.33 10.85 -16.08
N GLN A 491 15.04 10.64 -16.38
CA GLN A 491 14.56 10.10 -17.66
C GLN A 491 13.74 11.10 -18.46
N ILE A 492 13.01 11.99 -17.81
CA ILE A 492 12.11 12.94 -18.47
C ILE A 492 12.39 14.34 -17.93
N ILE A 493 12.41 15.34 -18.81
CA ILE A 493 12.45 16.75 -18.43
C ILE A 493 11.06 17.33 -18.69
N ASP A 494 10.45 17.88 -17.66
CA ASP A 494 9.13 18.48 -17.77
C ASP A 494 9.23 19.74 -18.65
N THR A 495 8.39 19.83 -19.68
CA THR A 495 8.41 20.94 -20.65
C THR A 495 7.46 22.07 -20.28
N SER A 496 6.57 21.84 -19.32
CA SER A 496 5.69 22.84 -18.73
C SER A 496 6.21 23.25 -17.35
N SER A 497 6.18 24.55 -17.04
CA SER A 497 6.27 24.98 -15.65
C SER A 497 5.23 24.22 -14.82
N PRO A 498 5.56 23.75 -13.62
CA PRO A 498 4.56 23.14 -12.77
C PRO A 498 3.42 24.15 -12.65
N THR A 499 2.21 23.77 -13.09
CA THR A 499 1.00 24.38 -12.55
C THR A 499 1.23 24.37 -11.06
N ALA A 500 1.29 25.58 -10.46
CA ALA A 500 1.61 25.76 -9.06
C ALA A 500 0.97 24.62 -8.26
N GLU A 501 1.71 24.06 -7.29
CA GLU A 501 1.05 23.40 -6.15
C GLU A 501 -0.22 24.20 -5.90
N LYS A 502 -1.40 23.56 -5.82
CA LYS A 502 -2.63 24.26 -5.46
C LYS A 502 -2.43 24.83 -4.04
N GLU A 503 -1.62 25.88 -3.88
CA GLU A 503 -1.89 26.99 -3.01
C GLU A 503 -3.31 27.39 -3.37
N GLY A 504 -4.24 27.18 -2.44
CA GLY A 504 -5.64 27.48 -2.65
C GLY A 504 -5.80 28.89 -3.21
N THR A 505 -6.13 28.97 -4.49
CA THR A 505 -6.75 30.14 -5.14
C THR A 505 -8.18 29.70 -5.48
N GLN A 506 -9.27 30.32 -5.03
CA GLN A 506 -9.53 31.65 -4.46
C GLN A 506 -10.45 31.57 -3.24
#